data_AF-A0AAW2E900-F1
#
_entry.id   AF-A0AAW2E900-F1
#
_cell.length_a   1.000
_cell.length_b   1.000
_cell.length_c   1.000
_cell.angle_alpha   90.00
_cell.angle_beta   90.00
_cell.angle_gamma   90.00
#
_symmetry.space_group_name_H-M   'P 1'
#
loop_
_entity.id
_entity.type
_entity.pdbx_description
1 polymer ?
#
loop_
_entity_poly.entity_id
_entity_poly.type
_entity_poly.pdbx_seq_one_letter_code
_entity_poly.pdbx_strand_id
1 'polypeptide(L)'
;MDRQGWKGVLSFWTSQIITGHGCFASYLHRIGKETSAICHHCDDDAVDHAQHTLAVCPAWAVERQALIDVAGQDLSLPSIMKNAVESEEVWLAFMQFCNAVMQQKEDSEREREHQAQAIDAPVRRRNRGRTQDHHASVQAAQTSTRVLRPRPTTGGLSRHSSSVSPSRTQR
;
A
#
# COMPACT_ATOMS: atom_id res chain seq x y z
N MET A 1 -8.15 23.38 -38.16
CA MET A 1 -8.87 22.26 -37.50
C MET A 1 -7.84 21.18 -37.25
N ASP A 2 -7.04 21.35 -36.20
CA ASP A 2 -6.03 20.37 -35.81
C ASP A 2 -6.68 19.35 -34.87
N ARG A 3 -7.37 18.38 -35.47
CA ARG A 3 -7.92 17.22 -34.77
C ARG A 3 -6.96 16.06 -35.00
N GLN A 4 -5.98 15.82 -34.12
CA GLN A 4 -5.28 14.54 -33.94
C GLN A 4 -4.12 14.75 -32.94
N GLY A 5 -4.23 14.16 -31.75
CA GLY A 5 -3.11 14.15 -30.79
C GLY A 5 -3.42 13.40 -29.50
N TRP A 6 -4.60 13.63 -28.92
CA TRP A 6 -4.97 13.04 -27.63
C TRP A 6 -5.94 11.86 -27.72
N LYS A 7 -6.77 11.80 -28.78
CA LYS A 7 -7.75 10.73 -28.97
C LYS A 7 -7.04 9.41 -29.31
N GLY A 8 -7.03 8.46 -28.38
CA GLY A 8 -6.62 7.07 -28.64
C GLY A 8 -5.33 6.61 -27.96
N VAL A 9 -4.61 7.47 -27.23
CA VAL A 9 -3.52 7.01 -26.36
C VAL A 9 -4.14 6.45 -25.09
N LEU A 10 -4.07 5.12 -24.93
CA LEU A 10 -4.48 4.41 -23.72
C LEU A 10 -3.24 4.09 -22.89
N SER A 11 -3.27 4.41 -21.59
CA SER A 11 -2.30 3.83 -20.68
C SER A 11 -2.61 2.33 -20.47
N PHE A 12 -1.60 1.60 -20.02
CA PHE A 12 -1.75 0.20 -19.61
C PHE A 12 -2.89 0.04 -18.58
N TRP A 13 -2.91 0.90 -17.56
CA TRP A 13 -3.91 0.88 -16.49
C TRP A 13 -5.30 1.31 -16.95
N THR A 14 -5.41 2.30 -17.84
CA THR A 14 -6.71 2.68 -18.42
C THR A 14 -7.31 1.51 -19.21
N SER A 15 -6.49 0.80 -19.98
CA SER A 15 -6.94 -0.39 -20.72
C SER A 15 -7.45 -1.50 -19.79
N GLN A 16 -6.80 -1.69 -18.64
CA GLN A 16 -7.24 -2.64 -17.62
C GLN A 16 -8.61 -2.26 -17.02
N ILE A 17 -8.81 -0.99 -16.65
CA ILE A 17 -10.11 -0.50 -16.13
C ILE A 17 -11.22 -0.72 -17.16
N ILE A 18 -10.98 -0.36 -18.43
CA ILE A 18 -11.99 -0.50 -19.51
C ILE A 18 -12.39 -1.96 -19.71
N THR A 19 -11.42 -2.87 -19.65
CA THR A 19 -11.65 -4.29 -19.89
C THR A 19 -12.05 -5.05 -18.62
N GLY A 20 -11.93 -4.46 -17.43
CA GLY A 20 -12.11 -5.15 -16.16
C GLY A 20 -11.09 -6.26 -15.90
N HIS A 21 -9.86 -6.09 -16.37
CA HIS A 21 -8.76 -7.05 -16.20
C HIS A 21 -7.67 -6.49 -15.28
N GLY A 22 -6.71 -7.31 -14.88
CA GLY A 22 -5.56 -6.89 -14.06
C GLY A 22 -5.74 -7.16 -12.58
N CYS A 23 -5.34 -6.24 -11.71
CA CYS A 23 -5.31 -6.43 -10.25
C CYS A 23 -6.67 -6.34 -9.55
N PHE A 24 -7.78 -6.57 -10.27
CA PHE A 24 -9.12 -6.62 -9.68
C PHE A 24 -9.34 -7.98 -9.04
N ALA A 25 -9.77 -8.04 -7.78
CA ALA A 25 -9.98 -9.33 -7.10
C ALA A 25 -10.99 -10.21 -7.85
N SER A 26 -12.02 -9.62 -8.46
CA SER A 26 -12.97 -10.37 -9.31
C SER A 26 -12.31 -11.03 -10.54
N TYR A 27 -11.33 -10.35 -11.16
CA TYR A 27 -10.56 -10.91 -12.26
C TYR A 27 -9.60 -12.00 -11.77
N LEU A 28 -8.82 -11.70 -10.73
CA LEU A 28 -7.83 -12.61 -10.15
C LEU A 28 -8.49 -13.91 -9.65
N HIS A 29 -9.66 -13.80 -9.02
CA HIS A 29 -10.44 -14.95 -8.59
C HIS A 29 -10.88 -15.82 -9.77
N ARG A 30 -11.39 -15.19 -10.83
CA ARG A 30 -11.83 -15.90 -12.04
C ARG A 30 -10.70 -16.69 -12.72
N ILE A 31 -9.46 -16.23 -12.63
CA ILE A 31 -8.28 -16.93 -13.17
C ILE A 31 -7.55 -17.81 -12.15
N GLY A 32 -8.11 -17.97 -10.94
CA GLY A 32 -7.56 -18.83 -9.88
C GLY A 32 -6.30 -18.28 -9.18
N LYS A 33 -6.05 -16.97 -9.27
CA LYS A 33 -4.96 -16.29 -8.55
C LYS A 33 -5.35 -15.78 -7.17
N GLU A 34 -6.64 -15.49 -6.96
CA GLU A 34 -7.17 -15.07 -5.66
C GLU A 34 -8.26 -16.02 -5.17
N THR A 35 -8.36 -16.15 -3.86
CA THR A 35 -9.35 -17.04 -3.22
C THR A 35 -10.76 -16.46 -3.22
N SER A 36 -10.88 -15.14 -3.39
CA SER A 36 -12.13 -14.40 -3.32
C SER A 36 -12.17 -13.25 -4.33
N ALA A 37 -13.38 -12.88 -4.76
CA ALA A 37 -13.63 -11.76 -5.66
C ALA A 37 -13.85 -10.41 -4.94
N ILE A 38 -13.76 -10.41 -3.60
CA ILE A 38 -14.08 -9.27 -2.73
C ILE A 38 -12.96 -8.23 -2.74
N CYS A 39 -13.32 -6.96 -2.63
CA CYS A 39 -12.36 -5.87 -2.58
C CYS A 39 -11.50 -5.92 -1.32
N HIS A 40 -10.18 -5.85 -1.50
CA HIS A 40 -9.22 -5.77 -0.39
C HIS A 40 -9.03 -4.34 0.15
N HIS A 41 -9.65 -3.35 -0.48
CA HIS A 41 -9.39 -1.93 -0.18
C HIS A 41 -10.51 -1.28 0.64
N CYS A 42 -11.68 -1.91 0.76
CA CYS A 42 -12.77 -1.41 1.59
C CYS A 42 -13.42 -2.54 2.39
N ASP A 43 -14.11 -2.17 3.46
CA ASP A 43 -14.77 -3.09 4.40
C ASP A 43 -16.25 -3.36 4.02
N ASP A 44 -16.62 -3.13 2.76
CA ASP A 44 -18.01 -3.21 2.29
C ASP A 44 -18.43 -4.60 1.78
N ASP A 45 -17.54 -5.60 1.84
CA ASP A 45 -17.72 -6.94 1.24
C ASP A 45 -18.20 -6.88 -0.22
N ALA A 46 -17.82 -5.82 -0.95
CA ALA A 46 -18.21 -5.60 -2.33
C ALA A 46 -17.29 -6.37 -3.29
N VAL A 47 -17.85 -6.84 -4.41
CA VAL A 47 -17.07 -7.47 -5.48
C VAL A 47 -16.18 -6.41 -6.15
N ASP A 48 -14.89 -6.70 -6.24
CA ASP A 48 -13.92 -5.77 -6.83
C ASP A 48 -13.89 -5.86 -8.34
N HIS A 49 -14.86 -5.24 -9.00
CA HIS A 49 -14.85 -5.02 -10.44
C HIS A 49 -14.49 -3.56 -10.76
N ALA A 50 -14.13 -3.28 -12.02
CA ALA A 50 -13.73 -1.94 -12.46
C ALA A 50 -14.75 -0.86 -12.07
N GLN A 51 -16.05 -1.12 -12.24
CA GLN A 51 -17.10 -0.16 -11.86
C GLN A 51 -17.13 0.14 -10.35
N HIS A 52 -16.85 -0.84 -9.48
CA HIS A 52 -16.76 -0.62 -8.04
C HIS A 52 -15.56 0.27 -7.73
N THR A 53 -14.40 -0.03 -8.32
CA THR A 53 -13.20 0.81 -8.19
C THR A 53 -13.45 2.24 -8.69
N LEU A 54 -14.13 2.41 -9.84
CA LEU A 54 -14.36 3.69 -10.52
C LEU A 54 -15.44 4.57 -9.89
N ALA A 55 -16.46 4.00 -9.24
CA ALA A 55 -17.60 4.79 -8.76
C ALA A 55 -18.03 4.55 -7.30
N VAL A 56 -17.56 3.49 -6.64
CA VAL A 56 -18.16 3.04 -5.36
C VAL A 56 -17.16 2.96 -4.22
N CYS A 57 -16.00 2.32 -4.44
CA CYS A 57 -15.07 1.96 -3.37
C CYS A 57 -14.63 3.19 -2.54
N PRO A 58 -14.88 3.25 -1.23
CA PRO A 58 -14.54 4.41 -0.42
C PRO A 58 -13.03 4.70 -0.38
N ALA A 59 -12.19 3.69 -0.62
CA ALA A 59 -10.73 3.83 -0.65
C ALA A 59 -10.23 4.85 -1.68
N TRP A 60 -10.93 5.01 -2.80
CA TRP A 60 -10.52 5.88 -3.91
C TRP A 60 -11.32 7.18 -3.95
N ALA A 61 -11.96 7.59 -2.85
CA ALA A 61 -12.84 8.75 -2.83
C ALA A 61 -12.13 10.05 -3.23
N VAL A 62 -10.85 10.21 -2.87
CA VAL A 62 -10.06 11.41 -3.19
C VAL A 62 -9.75 11.48 -4.68
N GLU A 63 -9.20 10.41 -5.25
CA GLU A 63 -8.92 10.31 -6.68
C GLU A 63 -10.21 10.42 -7.50
N ARG A 64 -11.29 9.81 -7.02
CA ARG A 64 -12.62 9.86 -7.66
C ARG A 64 -13.17 11.27 -7.64
N GLN A 65 -13.02 12.02 -6.55
CA GLN A 65 -13.52 13.39 -6.47
C GLN A 65 -12.83 14.27 -7.53
N ALA A 66 -11.51 14.14 -7.70
CA ALA A 66 -10.79 14.86 -8.75
C ALA A 66 -11.29 14.51 -10.15
N LEU A 67 -11.69 13.26 -10.40
CA LEU A 67 -12.32 12.86 -11.65
C LEU A 67 -13.74 13.45 -11.81
N ILE A 68 -14.55 13.43 -10.74
CA ILE A 68 -15.91 13.96 -10.73
C ILE A 68 -15.94 15.45 -11.04
N ASP A 69 -14.99 16.22 -10.50
CA ASP A 69 -14.91 17.67 -10.69
C ASP A 69 -14.76 18.07 -12.18
N VAL A 70 -14.24 17.16 -13.01
CA VAL A 70 -14.03 17.36 -14.45
C VAL A 70 -15.08 16.63 -15.29
N ALA A 71 -15.40 15.38 -14.94
CA ALA A 71 -16.21 14.48 -15.76
C ALA A 71 -17.70 14.46 -15.40
N GLY A 72 -18.08 15.00 -14.23
CA GLY A 72 -19.41 14.92 -13.67
C GLY A 72 -19.61 13.70 -12.75
N GLN A 73 -20.83 13.61 -12.18
CA GLN A 73 -21.16 12.64 -11.13
C GLN A 73 -21.34 11.19 -11.64
N ASP A 74 -21.82 11.02 -12.87
CA ASP A 74 -22.04 9.69 -13.45
C ASP A 74 -20.73 9.11 -13.97
N LEU A 75 -20.09 8.31 -13.12
CA LEU A 75 -18.88 7.56 -13.45
C LEU A 75 -19.17 6.11 -13.82
N SER A 76 -20.36 5.80 -14.35
CA SER A 76 -20.55 4.52 -15.03
C SER A 76 -19.58 4.40 -16.21
N LEU A 77 -19.01 3.22 -16.44
CA LEU A 77 -17.99 3.02 -17.48
C LEU A 77 -18.45 3.52 -18.86
N PRO A 78 -19.70 3.28 -19.31
CA PRO A 78 -20.18 3.85 -20.58
C PRO A 78 -20.23 5.39 -20.59
N SER A 79 -20.62 6.00 -19.46
CA SER A 79 -20.77 7.45 -19.34
C SER A 79 -19.42 8.16 -19.33
N ILE A 80 -18.46 7.67 -18.52
CA ILE A 80 -17.12 8.25 -18.51
C ILE A 80 -16.43 8.08 -19.86
N MET A 81 -16.58 6.93 -20.53
CA MET A 81 -15.97 6.71 -21.84
C MET A 81 -16.57 7.64 -22.88
N LYS A 82 -17.88 7.86 -22.87
CA LYS A 82 -18.54 8.85 -23.73
C LYS A 82 -17.97 10.26 -23.50
N ASN A 83 -17.92 10.70 -22.25
CA ASN A 83 -17.42 12.04 -21.91
C ASN A 83 -15.95 12.20 -22.28
N ALA A 84 -15.13 11.16 -22.03
CA ALA A 84 -13.71 11.16 -22.31
C ALA A 84 -13.41 11.22 -23.81
N VAL A 85 -14.16 10.54 -24.69
CA VAL A 85 -13.92 10.65 -26.15
C VAL A 85 -14.33 12.00 -26.74
N GLU A 86 -15.17 12.75 -26.03
CA GLU A 86 -15.65 14.08 -26.41
C GLU A 86 -14.77 15.22 -25.86
N SER A 87 -14.08 15.01 -24.72
CA SER A 87 -13.25 16.02 -24.05
C SER A 87 -11.84 15.51 -23.69
N GLU A 88 -10.81 16.23 -24.14
CA GLU A 88 -9.41 15.95 -23.80
C GLU A 88 -9.15 16.06 -22.30
N GLU A 89 -9.78 17.03 -21.65
CA GLU A 89 -9.64 17.26 -20.21
C GLU A 89 -10.19 16.08 -19.42
N VAL A 90 -11.37 15.57 -19.81
CA VAL A 90 -11.98 14.38 -19.20
C VAL A 90 -11.12 13.15 -19.47
N TRP A 91 -10.58 13.01 -20.69
CA TRP A 91 -9.67 11.92 -21.03
C TRP A 91 -8.42 11.91 -20.15
N LEU A 92 -7.77 13.06 -19.98
CA LEU A 92 -6.60 13.21 -19.12
C LEU A 92 -6.91 12.94 -17.65
N ALA A 93 -8.01 13.49 -17.12
CA ALA A 93 -8.45 13.24 -15.75
C ALA A 93 -8.75 11.75 -15.51
N PHE A 94 -9.42 11.09 -16.45
CA PHE A 94 -9.71 9.66 -16.38
C PHE A 94 -8.42 8.82 -16.42
N MET A 95 -7.46 9.16 -17.28
CA MET A 95 -6.16 8.48 -17.30
C MET A 95 -5.38 8.68 -16.00
N GLN A 96 -5.39 9.89 -15.42
CA GLN A 96 -4.74 10.16 -14.14
C GLN A 96 -5.36 9.33 -13.01
N PHE A 97 -6.69 9.27 -12.94
CA PHE A 97 -7.41 8.39 -12.00
C PHE A 97 -6.99 6.93 -12.19
N CYS A 98 -7.05 6.40 -13.41
CA CYS A 98 -6.69 5.02 -13.71
C CYS A 98 -5.26 4.71 -13.28
N ASN A 99 -4.31 5.60 -13.59
CA ASN A 99 -2.90 5.38 -13.26
C ASN A 99 -2.68 5.37 -11.76
N ALA A 100 -3.21 6.35 -11.03
CA ALA A 100 -3.02 6.47 -9.59
C ALA A 100 -3.64 5.30 -8.82
N VAL A 101 -4.87 4.92 -9.17
CA VAL A 101 -5.61 3.86 -8.47
C VAL A 101 -5.05 2.49 -8.81
N MET A 102 -4.83 2.19 -10.10
CA MET A 102 -4.35 0.87 -10.50
C MET A 102 -2.92 0.62 -10.05
N GLN A 103 -2.05 1.64 -10.04
CA GLN A 103 -0.71 1.50 -9.46
C GLN A 103 -0.77 1.11 -7.97
N GLN A 104 -1.59 1.80 -7.18
CA GLN A 104 -1.77 1.48 -5.76
C GLN A 104 -2.36 0.06 -5.55
N LYS A 105 -3.31 -0.36 -6.39
CA LYS A 105 -3.88 -1.71 -6.34
C LYS A 105 -2.84 -2.78 -6.69
N GLU A 106 -2.05 -2.59 -7.75
CA GLU A 106 -0.98 -3.52 -8.16
C GLU A 106 0.12 -3.62 -7.11
N ASP A 107 0.51 -2.51 -6.48
CA ASP A 107 1.48 -2.52 -5.38
C ASP A 107 0.93 -3.28 -4.17
N SER A 108 -0.35 -3.10 -3.87
CA SER A 108 -1.02 -3.83 -2.79
C SER A 108 -1.15 -5.33 -3.09
N GLU A 109 -1.43 -5.71 -4.34
CA GLU A 109 -1.44 -7.11 -4.79
C GLU A 109 -0.04 -7.73 -4.64
N ARG A 110 1.00 -7.04 -5.14
CA ARG A 110 2.38 -7.51 -5.07
C ARG A 110 2.84 -7.74 -3.63
N GLU A 111 2.47 -6.86 -2.72
CA GLU A 111 2.78 -7.02 -1.29
C GLU A 111 2.10 -8.27 -0.71
N ARG A 112 0.83 -8.52 -1.05
CA ARG A 112 0.13 -9.75 -0.63
C ARG A 112 0.78 -11.01 -1.20
N GLU A 113 1.17 -11.00 -2.47
CA GLU A 113 1.88 -12.13 -3.10
C GLU A 113 3.23 -12.39 -2.41
N HIS A 114 3.99 -11.34 -2.10
CA HIS A 114 5.26 -11.47 -1.36
C HIS A 114 5.05 -12.06 0.04
N GLN A 115 4.02 -11.62 0.76
CA GLN A 115 3.69 -12.14 2.08
C GLN A 115 3.28 -13.61 2.03
N ALA A 116 2.44 -14.00 1.05
CA ALA A 116 2.05 -15.40 0.83
C ALA A 116 3.28 -16.28 0.54
N GLN A 117 4.18 -15.83 -0.33
CA GLN A 117 5.41 -16.56 -0.65
C GLN A 117 6.37 -16.67 0.54
N ALA A 118 6.43 -15.67 1.41
CA ALA A 118 7.25 -15.70 2.62
C ALA A 118 6.74 -16.72 3.64
N ILE A 119 5.42 -16.92 3.73
CA ILE A 119 4.80 -17.95 4.58
C ILE A 119 5.11 -19.35 4.05
N ASP A 120 5.05 -19.54 2.73
CA ASP A 120 5.29 -20.82 2.08
C ASP A 120 6.78 -21.17 1.92
N ALA A 121 7.69 -20.22 2.19
CA ALA A 121 9.11 -20.42 2.05
C ALA A 121 9.61 -21.51 3.03
N PRO A 122 10.39 -22.51 2.55
CA PRO A 122 10.91 -23.54 3.42
C PRO A 122 11.83 -22.91 4.47
N VAL A 123 11.53 -23.13 5.75
CA VAL A 123 12.39 -22.75 6.89
C VAL A 123 13.75 -23.40 6.66
N ARG A 124 14.73 -22.64 6.18
CA ARG A 124 16.12 -23.10 6.08
C ARG A 124 16.60 -23.36 7.51
N ARG A 125 16.50 -24.60 7.98
CA ARG A 125 17.10 -25.06 9.24
C ARG A 125 18.58 -24.74 9.17
N ARG A 126 18.99 -23.68 9.87
CA ARG A 126 20.39 -23.35 10.14
C ARG A 126 20.92 -24.43 11.07
N ASN A 127 21.30 -25.58 10.51
CA ASN A 127 22.11 -26.56 11.22
C ASN A 127 23.53 -25.99 11.27
N ARG A 128 23.72 -24.98 12.13
CA ARG A 128 25.05 -24.52 12.51
C ARG A 128 25.58 -25.61 13.42
N GLY A 129 26.37 -26.52 12.83
CA GLY A 129 26.98 -27.64 13.52
C GLY A 129 27.59 -27.19 14.84
N ARG A 130 26.98 -27.65 15.93
CA ARG A 130 27.61 -27.66 17.25
C ARG A 130 28.37 -28.98 17.32
N THR A 131 29.58 -29.00 16.79
CA THR A 131 30.57 -30.04 17.14
C THR A 131 31.28 -29.58 18.39
N GLN A 132 30.84 -30.09 19.54
CA GLN A 132 31.69 -30.24 20.72
C GLN A 132 32.39 -31.58 20.56
N ASP A 133 33.70 -31.56 20.29
CA ASP A 133 34.56 -32.71 20.54
C ASP A 133 35.59 -32.32 21.61
N HIS A 134 35.49 -33.05 22.72
CA HIS A 134 36.32 -32.99 23.91
C HIS A 134 37.49 -33.98 23.77
N HIS A 135 38.75 -33.53 23.95
CA HIS A 135 39.94 -34.22 24.50
C HIS A 135 41.20 -33.41 24.11
N ALA A 136 42.27 -33.17 24.88
CA ALA A 136 42.62 -33.21 26.29
C ALA A 136 44.04 -32.58 26.41
N SER A 137 44.34 -31.76 27.44
CA SER A 137 45.62 -31.78 28.21
C SER A 137 45.73 -30.63 29.23
N VAL A 138 45.44 -30.99 30.49
CA VAL A 138 46.24 -30.81 31.73
C VAL A 138 47.11 -29.53 31.94
N GLN A 139 46.72 -28.78 32.99
CA GLN A 139 47.48 -27.90 33.93
C GLN A 139 48.08 -26.58 33.36
N ALA A 140 48.04 -25.42 34.04
CA ALA A 140 48.27 -25.17 35.47
C ALA A 140 47.70 -23.81 35.96
N ALA A 141 47.65 -23.71 37.29
CA ALA A 141 47.71 -22.51 38.15
C ALA A 141 46.45 -21.64 38.34
N GLN A 142 45.85 -21.85 39.50
CA GLN A 142 44.93 -20.96 40.21
C GLN A 142 45.70 -19.83 40.90
N THR A 143 45.16 -18.61 40.88
CA THR A 143 45.25 -17.52 41.89
C THR A 143 44.53 -16.32 41.28
N SER A 144 43.77 -15.45 41.94
CA SER A 144 43.19 -15.38 43.27
C SER A 144 42.35 -14.08 43.26
N THR A 145 41.19 -14.11 43.91
CA THR A 145 40.51 -12.99 44.59
C THR A 145 40.01 -11.74 43.82
N ARG A 146 38.71 -11.51 44.01
CA ARG A 146 38.09 -10.28 44.57
C ARG A 146 37.20 -9.42 43.65
N VAL A 147 35.91 -9.77 43.69
CA VAL A 147 34.74 -8.96 44.11
C VAL A 147 34.83 -7.42 43.99
N LEU A 148 33.93 -6.83 43.19
CA LEU A 148 32.84 -5.87 43.55
C LEU A 148 32.55 -4.87 42.42
N ARG A 149 31.30 -4.88 41.92
CA ARG A 149 30.60 -3.68 41.45
C ARG A 149 30.06 -2.92 42.68
N PRO A 150 29.93 -1.59 42.63
CA PRO A 150 28.61 -1.04 42.35
C PRO A 150 28.60 0.22 41.46
N ARG A 151 27.37 0.62 41.15
CA ARG A 151 26.87 1.62 40.19
C ARG A 151 26.47 2.91 40.99
N PRO A 152 25.48 3.70 40.53
CA PRO A 152 25.48 5.00 39.82
C PRO A 152 25.24 6.25 40.71
N THR A 153 25.34 7.45 40.13
CA THR A 153 24.57 8.66 40.53
C THR A 153 24.39 9.57 39.29
N THR A 154 23.20 9.72 38.68
CA THR A 154 22.06 10.62 39.01
C THR A 154 22.34 12.13 38.91
N GLY A 155 21.50 12.84 38.16
CA GLY A 155 21.29 14.29 38.24
C GLY A 155 21.66 15.02 36.94
N GLY A 156 20.81 15.82 36.30
CA GLY A 156 19.52 16.34 36.73
C GLY A 156 18.74 16.93 35.55
N LEU A 157 17.42 16.86 35.71
CA LEU A 157 16.43 17.60 34.96
C LEU A 157 16.49 19.06 35.39
N SER A 158 16.59 20.00 34.45
CA SER A 158 16.17 21.39 34.68
C SER A 158 14.99 21.70 33.77
N ARG A 159 13.84 21.83 34.43
CA ARG A 159 12.62 22.45 33.94
C ARG A 159 12.83 23.96 33.96
N HIS A 160 12.46 24.64 32.88
CA HIS A 160 12.07 26.04 32.96
C HIS A 160 10.71 26.20 32.26
N SER A 161 9.74 26.53 33.10
CA SER A 161 8.37 26.90 32.74
C SER A 161 8.29 28.42 32.63
N SER A 162 7.65 28.92 31.58
CA SER A 162 7.01 30.25 31.50
C SER A 162 5.82 30.06 30.53
N SER A 163 4.56 29.89 30.97
CA SER A 163 3.62 30.82 31.61
C SER A 163 2.99 31.85 30.65
N VAL A 164 1.65 31.75 30.51
CA VAL A 164 0.66 32.87 30.39
C VAL A 164 0.57 33.53 28.99
N SER A 165 -0.57 33.76 28.32
CA SER A 165 -2.03 33.61 28.54
C SER A 165 -2.79 33.86 27.20
N PRO A 166 -4.13 33.64 27.12
CA PRO A 166 -4.89 33.63 25.87
C PRO A 166 -5.49 35.00 25.50
N SER A 167 -5.82 35.21 24.22
CA SER A 167 -6.69 36.30 23.77
C SER A 167 -7.80 35.75 22.87
N ARG A 168 -9.01 35.88 23.40
CA ARG A 168 -10.31 35.58 22.79
C ARG A 168 -10.81 36.85 22.12
N THR A 169 -11.21 36.78 20.86
CA THR A 169 -12.21 37.71 20.31
C THR A 169 -13.10 36.98 19.31
N GLN A 170 -14.38 36.86 19.69
CA GLN A 170 -15.50 36.60 18.80
C GLN A 170 -15.85 37.90 18.06
N ARG A 171 -16.09 37.85 16.75
CA ARG A 171 -17.37 38.23 16.14
C ARG A 171 -17.45 37.75 14.71
#